data_AF-A0A8H4V3A5-F1
#
_entry.id   AF-A0A8H4V3A5-F1
#
_cell.length_a   1.000
_cell.length_b   1.000
_cell.length_c   1.000
_cell.angle_alpha   90.00
_cell.angle_beta   90.00
_cell.angle_gamma   90.00
#
_symmetry.space_group_name_H-M   'P 1'
#
loop_
_entity.id
_entity.type
_entity.pdbx_description
1 polymer ?
#
loop_
_entity_poly.entity_id
_entity_poly.type
_entity_poly.pdbx_seq_one_letter_code
_entity_poly.pdbx_strand_id
1 'polypeptide(L)'
;GELAPAIHATLNMYGEMVDVVVFHSGQEEDPEDRRLQTEYLSKLMGSSPRPLILLSYLVTKPLEGNYNTYVSDISGMKDIDSTDWDRWCEYILYKKLKRTGYARISRSTITDTELQVGKFVIGQPESEEDVRIPEEMVPEGQRFPALFRGEGVRGHRYHVFDEPRYFQ
;
A
#
# COMPACT_ATOMS: atom_id res chain seq x y z
N GLY A 1 24.58 0.54 9.69
CA GLY A 1 23.72 -0.17 10.64
C GLY A 1 22.61 0.73 11.06
N GLU A 2 21.77 1.13 10.11
CA GLU A 2 20.57 1.91 10.36
C GLU A 2 19.49 1.02 10.99
N LEU A 3 18.77 1.56 11.96
CA LEU A 3 17.66 0.87 12.60
C LEU A 3 16.42 1.00 11.73
N ALA A 4 15.85 -0.13 11.32
CA ALA A 4 14.61 -0.19 10.58
C ALA A 4 13.55 -0.95 11.39
N PRO A 5 12.69 -0.24 12.15
CA PRO A 5 11.70 -0.88 12.99
C PRO A 5 10.61 -1.54 12.14
N ALA A 6 10.28 -2.79 12.49
CA ALA A 6 9.14 -3.53 11.96
C ALA A 6 8.22 -3.96 13.11
N ILE A 7 6.93 -3.66 12.99
CA ILE A 7 5.89 -4.13 13.91
C ILE A 7 4.99 -5.08 13.14
N HIS A 8 4.88 -6.32 13.60
CA HIS A 8 3.93 -7.31 13.06
C HIS A 8 2.87 -7.59 14.11
N ALA A 9 1.61 -7.35 13.75
CA ALA A 9 0.45 -7.70 14.55
C ALA A 9 -0.55 -8.52 13.73
N THR A 10 -1.28 -9.42 14.38
CA THR A 10 -2.42 -10.10 13.75
C THR A 10 -3.70 -9.51 14.32
N LEU A 11 -4.55 -8.96 13.45
CA LEU A 11 -5.81 -8.31 13.83
C LEU A 11 -6.99 -9.20 13.42
N ASN A 12 -8.01 -9.28 14.29
CA ASN A 12 -9.29 -9.86 13.92
C ASN A 12 -10.13 -8.79 13.20
N MET A 13 -10.27 -8.92 11.89
CA MET A 13 -11.09 -8.07 11.05
C MET A 13 -12.35 -8.84 10.66
N TYR A 14 -13.48 -8.55 11.30
CA TYR A 14 -14.77 -9.18 10.98
C TYR A 14 -14.77 -10.71 10.98
N GLY A 15 -13.96 -11.35 11.84
CA GLY A 15 -13.83 -12.81 11.94
C GLY A 15 -12.67 -13.41 11.16
N GLU A 16 -11.97 -12.63 10.33
CA GLU A 16 -10.77 -13.05 9.61
C GLU A 16 -9.51 -12.50 10.29
N MET A 17 -8.51 -13.37 10.49
CA MET A 17 -7.23 -12.98 11.07
C MET A 17 -6.30 -12.44 9.99
N VAL A 18 -6.04 -11.14 10.01
CA VAL A 18 -5.21 -10.44 9.03
C VAL A 18 -3.90 -10.02 9.68
N ASP A 19 -2.78 -10.36 9.05
CA ASP A 19 -1.47 -9.89 9.47
C ASP A 19 -1.25 -8.45 8.95
N VAL A 20 -0.89 -7.55 9.85
CA VAL A 20 -0.53 -6.17 9.53
C VAL A 20 0.92 -5.96 9.93
N VAL A 21 1.72 -5.60 8.94
CA VAL A 21 3.13 -5.24 9.13
C VAL A 21 3.27 -3.76 8.90
N VAL A 22 3.83 -3.05 9.88
CA VAL A 22 4.21 -1.65 9.75
C VAL A 22 5.73 -1.58 9.80
N PHE A 23 6.33 -0.98 8.78
CA PHE A 23 7.78 -0.96 8.62
C PHE A 23 8.27 0.43 8.23
N HIS A 24 9.45 0.80 8.73
CA HIS A 24 10.16 1.97 8.27
C HIS A 24 11.55 1.54 7.85
N SER A 25 11.79 1.54 6.53
CA SER A 25 13.06 1.19 5.92
C SER A 25 14.15 2.21 6.25
N GLY A 26 15.39 1.80 6.02
CA GLY A 26 16.51 2.72 6.04
C GLY A 26 16.46 3.80 4.95
N GLN A 27 17.27 4.84 5.12
CA GLN A 27 17.43 5.95 4.17
C GLN A 27 18.17 5.53 2.89
N GLU A 28 18.22 6.45 1.93
CA GLU A 28 18.81 6.21 0.62
C GLU A 28 20.32 5.90 0.69
N GLU A 29 21.00 6.53 1.65
CA GLU A 29 22.45 6.54 1.83
C GLU A 29 23.03 5.19 2.28
N ASP A 30 22.20 4.29 2.80
CA ASP A 30 22.60 3.00 3.36
C ASP A 30 22.07 1.81 2.51
N PRO A 31 22.58 1.60 1.27
CA PRO A 31 22.03 0.64 0.32
C PRO A 31 22.09 -0.82 0.78
N GLU A 32 23.16 -1.19 1.51
CA GLU A 32 23.32 -2.56 2.00
C GLU A 32 22.37 -2.87 3.17
N ASP A 33 22.15 -1.91 4.07
CA ASP A 33 21.18 -2.06 5.15
C ASP A 33 19.77 -2.24 4.56
N ARG A 34 19.38 -1.39 3.59
CA ARG A 34 18.10 -1.54 2.88
C ARG A 34 17.97 -2.88 2.17
N ARG A 35 19.02 -3.37 1.52
CA ARG A 35 19.00 -4.70 0.86
C ARG A 35 18.71 -5.81 1.88
N LEU A 36 19.43 -5.84 2.99
CA LEU A 36 19.26 -6.84 4.04
C LEU A 36 17.87 -6.74 4.73
N GLN A 37 17.42 -5.53 5.00
CA GLN A 37 16.09 -5.26 5.55
C GLN A 37 14.98 -5.73 4.61
N THR A 38 15.11 -5.45 3.31
CA THR A 38 14.17 -5.90 2.27
C THR A 38 14.12 -7.42 2.20
N GLU A 39 15.28 -8.09 2.19
CA GLU A 39 15.35 -9.56 2.15
C GLU A 39 14.70 -10.22 3.36
N TYR A 40 14.92 -9.66 4.57
CA TYR A 40 14.28 -10.15 5.78
C TYR A 40 12.77 -9.97 5.71
N LEU A 41 12.30 -8.77 5.37
CA LEU A 41 10.87 -8.45 5.36
C LEU A 41 10.11 -9.27 4.31
N SER A 42 10.69 -9.46 3.12
CA SER A 42 10.08 -10.29 2.08
C SER A 42 9.91 -11.74 2.52
N LYS A 43 10.91 -12.31 3.22
CA LYS A 43 10.78 -13.67 3.79
C LYS A 43 9.74 -13.72 4.91
N LEU A 44 9.71 -12.72 5.79
CA LEU A 44 8.72 -12.62 6.87
C LEU A 44 7.29 -12.59 6.29
N MET A 45 7.03 -11.66 5.36
CA MET A 45 5.75 -11.56 4.68
C MET A 45 5.41 -12.86 3.95
N GLY A 46 6.36 -13.40 3.17
CA GLY A 46 6.24 -14.67 2.43
C GLY A 46 5.80 -15.85 3.30
N SER A 47 6.33 -15.94 4.51
CA SER A 47 6.03 -17.02 5.46
C SER A 47 4.61 -16.98 6.03
N SER A 48 3.90 -15.84 5.96
CA SER A 48 2.54 -15.74 6.49
C SER A 48 1.54 -16.52 5.62
N PRO A 49 0.76 -17.44 6.22
CA PRO A 49 -0.32 -18.12 5.53
C PRO A 49 -1.58 -17.26 5.43
N ARG A 50 -1.66 -16.15 6.18
CA ARG A 50 -2.85 -15.30 6.32
C ARG A 50 -2.91 -14.22 5.23
N PRO A 51 -4.08 -13.58 5.04
CA PRO A 51 -4.13 -12.26 4.42
C PRO A 51 -3.20 -11.30 5.14
N LEU A 52 -2.47 -10.48 4.37
CA LEU A 52 -1.42 -9.61 4.91
C LEU A 52 -1.43 -8.25 4.23
N ILE A 53 -1.26 -7.19 5.02
CA ILE A 53 -0.99 -5.83 4.54
C ILE A 53 0.36 -5.36 5.10
N LEU A 54 1.19 -4.77 4.24
CA LEU A 54 2.34 -3.96 4.62
C LEU A 54 1.97 -2.48 4.47
N LEU A 55 2.19 -1.69 5.51
CA LEU A 55 2.14 -0.23 5.49
C LEU A 55 3.55 0.28 5.79
N SER A 56 4.20 0.94 4.84
CA SER A 56 5.64 1.18 5.00
C SER A 56 6.18 2.40 4.30
N TYR A 57 7.19 2.99 4.94
CA TYR A 57 8.17 3.88 4.32
C TYR A 57 9.30 3.02 3.73
N LEU A 58 9.50 2.98 2.40
CA LEU A 58 10.43 2.05 1.73
C LEU A 58 11.64 2.70 1.06
N VAL A 59 11.55 3.97 0.65
CA VAL A 59 12.62 4.67 -0.11
C VAL A 59 13.02 3.89 -1.36
N THR A 60 12.06 3.69 -2.26
CA THR A 60 12.29 2.98 -3.52
C THR A 60 11.38 3.54 -4.62
N LYS A 61 11.78 3.36 -5.88
CA LYS A 61 10.90 3.65 -7.02
C LYS A 61 10.09 2.40 -7.36
N PRO A 62 8.82 2.54 -7.75
CA PRO A 62 8.04 1.43 -8.29
C PRO A 62 8.79 0.74 -9.42
N LEU A 63 8.76 -0.59 -9.45
CA LEU A 63 9.36 -1.45 -10.48
C LEU A 63 10.90 -1.45 -10.53
N GLU A 64 11.59 -0.76 -9.62
CA GLU A 64 13.06 -0.64 -9.62
C GLU A 64 13.71 -1.18 -8.35
N GLY A 65 14.87 -1.83 -8.48
CA GLY A 65 15.71 -2.23 -7.35
C GLY A 65 14.97 -3.07 -6.29
N ASN A 66 15.04 -2.62 -5.02
CA ASN A 66 14.45 -3.32 -3.87
C ASN A 66 12.93 -3.50 -3.97
N TYR A 67 12.22 -2.65 -4.73
CA TYR A 67 10.80 -2.86 -5.03
C TYR A 67 10.53 -4.29 -5.51
N ASN A 68 11.36 -4.81 -6.43
CA ASN A 68 11.18 -6.15 -7.02
C ASN A 68 11.52 -7.29 -6.04
N THR A 69 12.01 -6.96 -4.85
CA THR A 69 12.16 -7.94 -3.76
C THR A 69 10.96 -7.87 -2.82
N TYR A 70 10.44 -6.68 -2.53
CA TYR A 70 9.20 -6.49 -1.75
C TYR A 70 7.96 -7.04 -2.47
N VAL A 71 7.85 -6.80 -3.78
CA VAL A 71 6.80 -7.29 -4.67
C VAL A 71 7.40 -8.41 -5.51
N SER A 72 7.32 -9.64 -5.01
CA SER A 72 7.96 -10.81 -5.62
C SER A 72 7.25 -12.11 -5.23
N ASP A 73 7.56 -13.20 -5.92
CA ASP A 73 7.08 -14.54 -5.55
C ASP A 73 7.52 -14.96 -4.14
N ILE A 74 8.63 -14.41 -3.63
CA ILE A 74 9.15 -14.70 -2.29
C ILE A 74 8.22 -14.13 -1.22
N SER A 75 7.79 -12.88 -1.37
CA SER A 75 6.87 -12.24 -0.43
C SER A 75 5.41 -12.62 -0.68
N GLY A 76 5.09 -12.90 -1.95
CA GLY A 76 3.74 -13.07 -2.47
C GLY A 76 2.91 -11.78 -2.44
N MET A 77 3.56 -10.63 -2.25
CA MET A 77 2.89 -9.33 -2.10
C MET A 77 2.61 -8.69 -3.46
N LYS A 78 1.43 -8.11 -3.59
CA LYS A 78 1.03 -7.20 -4.67
C LYS A 78 1.15 -5.76 -4.20
N ASP A 79 1.43 -4.87 -5.13
CA ASP A 79 1.39 -3.43 -4.91
C ASP A 79 -0.05 -2.92 -4.96
N ILE A 80 -0.40 -1.93 -4.11
CA ILE A 80 -1.69 -1.25 -4.14
C ILE A 80 -2.00 -0.64 -5.51
N ASP A 81 -0.99 -0.18 -6.26
CA ASP A 81 -1.11 0.24 -7.66
C ASP A 81 0.27 0.45 -8.30
N SER A 82 0.80 -0.54 -9.00
CA SER A 82 2.14 -0.47 -9.62
C SER A 82 2.28 0.61 -10.71
N THR A 83 1.17 1.17 -11.20
CA THR A 83 1.18 2.25 -12.19
C THR A 83 1.25 3.65 -11.57
N ASP A 84 1.18 3.75 -10.24
CA ASP A 84 1.49 4.98 -9.51
C ASP A 84 3.01 5.15 -9.40
N TRP A 85 3.57 5.80 -10.43
CA TRP A 85 4.99 6.03 -10.64
C TRP A 85 5.58 7.15 -9.77
N ASP A 86 4.74 8.03 -9.21
CA ASP A 86 5.14 9.19 -8.39
C ASP A 86 5.29 8.83 -6.90
N ARG A 87 5.57 7.55 -6.61
CA ARG A 87 5.83 7.06 -5.26
C ARG A 87 7.32 6.93 -5.02
N TRP A 88 7.70 7.32 -3.82
CA TRP A 88 9.08 7.18 -3.33
C TRP A 88 9.12 6.68 -1.89
N CYS A 89 8.37 7.37 -1.01
CA CYS A 89 8.41 7.12 0.42
C CYS A 89 7.43 6.03 0.83
N GLU A 90 6.13 6.24 0.62
CA GLU A 90 5.08 5.45 1.24
C GLU A 90 4.61 4.32 0.32
N TYR A 91 4.30 3.16 0.90
CA TYR A 91 3.79 2.00 0.18
C TYR A 91 2.73 1.27 0.99
N ILE A 92 1.70 0.83 0.27
CA ILE A 92 0.74 -0.17 0.72
C ILE A 92 0.95 -1.39 -0.16
N LEU A 93 1.45 -2.48 0.43
CA LEU A 93 1.49 -3.78 -0.26
C LEU A 93 0.48 -4.71 0.41
N TYR A 94 -0.06 -5.66 -0.33
CA TYR A 94 -1.04 -6.60 0.21
C TYR A 94 -0.93 -7.97 -0.43
N LYS A 95 -1.46 -9.00 0.24
CA LYS A 95 -1.75 -10.28 -0.38
C LYS A 95 -2.96 -10.96 0.23
N LYS A 96 -3.62 -11.80 -0.58
CA LYS A 96 -4.82 -12.58 -0.21
C LYS A 96 -5.94 -11.69 0.35
N LEU A 97 -6.02 -10.44 -0.11
CA LEU A 97 -7.05 -9.47 0.26
C LEU A 97 -7.67 -8.88 -1.00
N LYS A 98 -8.99 -8.67 -0.97
CA LYS A 98 -9.71 -8.02 -2.05
C LYS A 98 -9.51 -6.50 -1.99
N ARG A 99 -8.55 -5.95 -2.73
CA ARG A 99 -8.41 -4.49 -2.94
C ARG A 99 -9.56 -3.99 -3.82
N THR A 100 -10.28 -2.97 -3.37
CA THR A 100 -11.38 -2.34 -4.13
C THR A 100 -11.09 -0.91 -4.55
N GLY A 101 -10.13 -0.25 -3.91
CA GLY A 101 -9.77 1.10 -4.29
C GLY A 101 -8.49 1.62 -3.69
N TYR A 102 -7.98 2.67 -4.32
CA TYR A 102 -6.75 3.36 -3.97
C TYR A 102 -6.92 4.85 -4.23
N ALA A 103 -6.44 5.69 -3.31
CA ALA A 103 -6.42 7.13 -3.47
C ALA A 103 -5.12 7.74 -2.93
N ARG A 104 -4.62 8.71 -3.68
CA ARG A 104 -3.57 9.63 -3.25
C ARG A 104 -4.25 10.91 -2.79
N ILE A 105 -4.04 11.31 -1.54
CA ILE A 105 -4.62 12.51 -0.96
C ILE A 105 -3.49 13.47 -0.63
N SER A 106 -3.65 14.75 -0.96
CA SER A 106 -2.74 15.79 -0.52
C SER A 106 -2.70 15.80 1.01
N ARG A 107 -1.49 15.62 1.54
CA ARG A 107 -1.15 15.79 2.94
C ARG A 107 -1.27 17.23 3.46
N SER A 108 -1.52 18.20 2.57
CA SER A 108 -1.56 19.63 2.93
C SER A 108 -0.30 20.00 3.73
N THR A 109 -0.46 20.61 4.90
CA THR A 109 0.63 20.98 5.82
C THR A 109 0.81 20.01 6.99
N ILE A 110 0.19 18.82 6.97
CA ILE A 110 0.21 17.90 8.13
C ILE A 110 1.54 17.16 8.25
N THR A 111 2.11 16.75 7.12
CA THR A 111 3.38 16.04 7.04
C THR A 111 4.18 16.56 5.85
N ASP A 112 5.43 16.14 5.69
CA ASP A 112 6.25 16.37 4.51
C ASP A 112 6.20 15.20 3.52
N THR A 113 5.87 13.99 4.00
CA THR A 113 5.71 12.77 3.19
C THR A 113 4.33 12.65 2.51
N GLU A 114 4.14 11.57 1.77
CA GLU A 114 2.94 11.25 1.00
C GLU A 114 1.77 10.79 1.89
N LEU A 115 0.54 10.83 1.36
CA LEU A 115 -0.62 10.22 2.02
C LEU A 115 -1.37 9.33 1.02
N GLN A 116 -1.45 8.05 1.38
CA GLN A 116 -2.07 6.99 0.60
C GLN A 116 -3.21 6.35 1.37
N VAL A 117 -4.29 5.99 0.67
CA VAL A 117 -5.43 5.29 1.25
C VAL A 117 -5.82 4.12 0.35
N GLY A 118 -5.70 2.90 0.87
CA GLY A 118 -6.21 1.69 0.24
C GLY A 118 -7.54 1.26 0.87
N LYS A 119 -8.45 0.71 0.05
CA LYS A 119 -9.68 0.06 0.51
C LYS A 119 -9.63 -1.43 0.18
N PHE A 120 -10.02 -2.23 1.17
CA PHE A 120 -10.04 -3.68 1.10
C PHE A 120 -11.37 -4.23 1.60
N VAL A 121 -11.80 -5.35 1.03
CA VAL A 121 -12.95 -6.13 1.48
C VAL A 121 -12.45 -7.42 2.09
N ILE A 122 -12.93 -7.73 3.30
CA ILE A 122 -12.58 -8.93 4.06
C ILE A 122 -13.55 -10.07 3.70
N GLY A 123 -13.06 -11.30 3.69
CA GLY A 123 -13.86 -12.48 3.33
C GLY A 123 -14.13 -12.68 1.84
N GLN A 124 -13.51 -11.88 0.96
CA GLN A 124 -13.55 -12.07 -0.49
C GLN A 124 -12.16 -12.42 -1.02
N PRO A 125 -12.08 -13.27 -2.08
CA PRO A 125 -10.79 -13.64 -2.65
C PRO A 125 -10.09 -12.41 -3.24
N GLU A 126 -8.76 -12.43 -3.18
CA GLU A 126 -7.94 -11.46 -3.91
C GLU A 126 -8.23 -11.51 -5.41
N SER A 127 -8.24 -10.34 -6.07
CA SER A 127 -8.40 -10.28 -7.52
C SER A 127 -7.23 -10.96 -8.24
N GLU A 128 -7.54 -11.83 -9.19
CA GLU A 128 -6.53 -12.50 -10.03
C GLU A 128 -5.87 -11.50 -10.98
N GLU A 129 -6.65 -10.55 -11.50
CA GLU A 129 -6.22 -9.52 -12.44
C GLU A 129 -6.30 -8.12 -11.83
N ASP A 130 -5.42 -7.23 -12.29
CA ASP A 130 -5.42 -5.80 -11.93
C ASP A 130 -6.31 -4.99 -12.88
N VAL A 131 -7.63 -5.23 -12.81
CA VAL A 131 -8.62 -4.58 -13.69
C VAL A 131 -9.19 -3.34 -13.00
N ARG A 132 -8.93 -2.16 -13.58
CA ARG A 132 -9.57 -0.91 -13.17
C ARG A 132 -11.03 -0.86 -13.62
N ILE A 133 -11.89 -0.40 -12.73
CA ILE A 133 -13.32 -0.17 -13.01
C ILE A 133 -13.69 1.29 -12.79
N PRO A 134 -14.66 1.82 -13.54
CA PRO A 134 -15.11 3.19 -13.34
C PRO A 134 -16.00 3.30 -12.07
N GLU A 135 -16.05 4.48 -11.46
CA GLU A 135 -16.71 4.70 -10.16
C GLU A 135 -18.20 4.33 -10.16
N GLU A 136 -18.90 4.50 -11.29
CA GLU A 136 -20.31 4.14 -11.43
C GLU A 136 -20.58 2.66 -11.19
N MET A 137 -19.59 1.79 -11.43
CA MET A 137 -19.68 0.34 -11.17
C MET A 137 -19.38 -0.03 -9.71
N VAL A 138 -18.83 0.90 -8.93
CA VAL A 138 -18.47 0.68 -7.52
C VAL A 138 -19.69 0.91 -6.64
N PRO A 139 -20.03 0.01 -5.69
CA PRO A 139 -21.09 0.26 -4.72
C PRO A 139 -20.83 1.54 -3.91
N GLU A 140 -21.88 2.32 -3.64
CA GLU A 140 -21.74 3.65 -3.00
C GLU A 140 -20.94 3.61 -1.68
N GLY A 141 -21.18 2.62 -0.83
CA GLY A 141 -20.44 2.45 0.43
C GLY A 141 -18.95 2.13 0.26
N GLN A 142 -18.52 1.71 -0.92
CA GLN A 142 -17.13 1.45 -1.26
C GLN A 142 -16.45 2.61 -1.97
N ARG A 143 -17.21 3.61 -2.47
CA ARG A 143 -16.65 4.81 -3.10
C ARG A 143 -15.90 5.67 -2.09
N PHE A 144 -14.85 6.35 -2.53
CA PHE A 144 -14.20 7.37 -1.71
C PHE A 144 -15.02 8.67 -1.73
N PRO A 145 -14.88 9.54 -0.70
CA PRO A 145 -15.68 10.75 -0.60
C PRO A 145 -15.42 11.74 -1.74
N ALA A 146 -16.47 12.14 -2.46
CA ALA A 146 -16.38 13.16 -3.50
C ALA A 146 -15.86 14.52 -2.98
N LEU A 147 -15.95 14.76 -1.66
CA LEU A 147 -15.51 15.99 -0.99
C LEU A 147 -14.02 16.30 -1.21
N PHE A 148 -13.18 15.32 -1.51
CA PHE A 148 -11.75 15.53 -1.80
C PHE A 148 -11.46 15.85 -3.28
N ARG A 149 -12.46 15.92 -4.15
CA ARG A 149 -12.26 16.32 -5.56
C ARG A 149 -12.03 17.84 -5.69
N GLY A 150 -11.38 18.24 -6.78
CA GLY A 150 -11.10 19.65 -7.08
C GLY A 150 -10.25 20.30 -5.99
N GLU A 151 -10.73 21.41 -5.43
CA GLU A 151 -10.05 22.11 -4.32
C GLU A 151 -10.00 21.28 -3.01
N GLY A 152 -10.85 20.25 -2.91
CA GLY A 152 -10.96 19.41 -1.74
C GLY A 152 -11.41 20.18 -0.50
N VAL A 153 -10.92 19.78 0.68
CA VAL A 153 -11.26 20.40 1.97
C VAL A 153 -10.03 20.63 2.82
N ARG A 154 -9.86 21.87 3.30
CA ARG A 154 -8.74 22.28 4.17
C ARG A 154 -7.36 21.97 3.56
N GLY A 155 -7.24 22.06 2.24
CA GLY A 155 -6.02 21.76 1.48
C GLY A 155 -5.79 20.26 1.23
N HIS A 156 -6.68 19.39 1.70
CA HIS A 156 -6.68 17.97 1.38
C HIS A 156 -7.58 17.73 0.17
N ARG A 157 -6.98 17.24 -0.92
CA ARG A 157 -7.66 16.90 -2.16
C ARG A 157 -7.03 15.66 -2.76
N TYR A 158 -7.71 15.00 -3.70
CA TYR A 158 -7.04 14.00 -4.52
C TYR A 158 -5.87 14.64 -5.27
N HIS A 159 -4.72 13.97 -5.23
CA HIS A 159 -3.44 14.45 -5.71
C HIS A 159 -2.74 13.32 -6.46
N VAL A 160 -1.86 13.61 -7.42
CA VAL A 160 -1.29 12.63 -8.40
C VAL A 160 -2.35 12.11 -9.39
N PHE A 161 -3.48 11.62 -8.89
CA PHE A 161 -4.67 11.30 -9.65
C PHE A 161 -5.76 12.19 -9.10
N ASP A 162 -6.35 13.08 -9.91
CA ASP A 162 -7.40 14.02 -9.46
C ASP A 162 -8.68 13.32 -8.93
N GLU A 163 -8.68 11.98 -8.92
CA GLU A 163 -9.74 11.08 -8.47
C GLU A 163 -9.17 9.77 -7.90
N PRO A 164 -9.94 9.05 -7.07
CA PRO A 164 -9.60 7.69 -6.64
C PRO A 164 -9.61 6.71 -7.82
N ARG A 165 -8.82 5.64 -7.69
CA ARG A 165 -8.81 4.49 -8.60
C ARG A 165 -9.55 3.33 -7.94
N TYR A 166 -10.37 2.63 -8.73
CA TYR A 166 -11.12 1.47 -8.26
C TYR A 166 -10.80 0.23 -9.07
N PHE A 167 -10.96 -0.92 -8.43
CA PHE A 167 -10.55 -2.20 -8.98
C PHE A 167 -11.67 -3.22 -8.80
N GLN A 168 -11.77 -4.13 -9.77
CA GLN A 168 -12.75 -5.21 -9.78
C GLN A 168 -12.59 -6.15 -8.60
#